data_AF-C9J5S9-F1
#
_entry.id   AF-C9J5S9-F1
#
_cell.length_a   1.000
_cell.length_b   1.000
_cell.length_c   1.000
_cell.angle_alpha   90.00
_cell.angle_beta   90.00
_cell.angle_gamma   90.00
#
_symmetry.space_group_name_H-M   'P 1'
#
loop_
_entity.id
_entity.type
_entity.pdbx_description
1 polymer ?
#
loop_
_entity_poly.entity_id
_entity_poly.type
_entity_poly.pdbx_seq_one_letter_code
_entity_poly.pdbx_strand_id
1 'polypeptide(L)'
;MGSKKLKRVGLSQELCDRLSRHQILTCQDFLCLSPLELMKVTGLSYRGVHELLCMVSRACAPKMQTAYGIKAQRSADFSPAFLSTTLSALDEALHGGVACGSLTEITGPPGCGKTQFCIMMSILATLPTNMGG
;
A
#
# COMPACT_ATOMS: atom_id res chain seq x y z
N MET A 1 3.80 -5.96 -8.16
CA MET A 1 3.12 -7.08 -8.85
C MET A 1 1.88 -7.61 -8.11
N GLY A 2 1.42 -6.97 -7.02
CA GLY A 2 0.23 -7.40 -6.27
C GLY A 2 -1.09 -7.32 -7.05
N SER A 3 -1.17 -6.43 -8.05
CA SER A 3 -2.33 -6.27 -8.93
C SER A 3 -2.53 -7.39 -9.96
N LYS A 4 -1.67 -8.43 -9.96
CA LYS A 4 -1.83 -9.58 -10.84
C LYS A 4 -3.15 -10.29 -10.51
N LYS A 5 -3.98 -10.52 -11.53
CA LYS A 5 -5.26 -11.23 -11.39
C LYS A 5 -5.05 -12.69 -10.99
N LEU A 6 -5.83 -13.18 -10.04
CA LEU A 6 -5.76 -14.55 -9.52
C LEU A 6 -5.98 -15.63 -10.59
N LYS A 7 -6.80 -15.34 -11.61
CA LYS A 7 -7.02 -16.22 -12.76
C LYS A 7 -5.73 -16.58 -13.52
N ARG A 8 -4.66 -15.77 -13.39
CA ARG A 8 -3.37 -15.99 -14.06
C ARG A 8 -2.34 -16.73 -13.19
N VAL A 9 -2.73 -17.15 -11.98
CA VAL A 9 -1.84 -17.79 -10.99
C VAL A 9 -1.90 -19.33 -11.07
N GLY A 10 -2.84 -19.89 -11.86
CA GLY A 10 -3.01 -21.34 -12.00
C GLY A 10 -3.94 -21.96 -10.96
N LEU A 11 -4.80 -21.15 -10.34
CA LEU A 11 -5.88 -21.61 -9.46
C LEU A 11 -6.97 -22.34 -10.27
N SER A 12 -7.67 -23.28 -9.63
CA SER A 12 -8.84 -23.90 -10.26
C SER A 12 -9.92 -22.87 -10.56
N GLN A 13 -10.68 -23.11 -11.63
CA GLN A 13 -11.70 -22.17 -12.11
C GLN A 13 -12.81 -21.99 -11.08
N GLU A 14 -13.19 -23.08 -10.39
CA GLU A 14 -14.16 -23.05 -9.29
C GLU A 14 -13.69 -22.18 -8.10
N LEU A 15 -12.42 -22.30 -7.69
CA LEU A 15 -11.87 -21.46 -6.61
C LEU A 15 -11.81 -20.00 -7.02
N CYS A 16 -11.44 -19.71 -8.27
CA CYS A 16 -11.47 -18.34 -8.81
C CYS A 16 -12.89 -17.76 -8.78
N ASP A 17 -13.90 -18.55 -9.12
CA ASP A 17 -15.28 -18.09 -9.11
C ASP A 17 -15.78 -17.83 -7.68
N ARG A 18 -15.47 -18.71 -6.71
CA ARG A 18 -15.79 -18.49 -5.28
C ARG A 18 -15.14 -17.22 -4.72
N LEU A 19 -13.87 -16.99 -5.03
CA LEU A 19 -13.12 -15.79 -4.61
C LEU A 19 -13.69 -14.52 -5.26
N SER A 20 -14.05 -14.60 -6.55
CA SER A 20 -14.61 -13.45 -7.28
C SER A 20 -15.96 -12.98 -6.74
N ARG A 21 -16.80 -13.89 -6.21
CA ARG A 21 -18.06 -13.54 -5.55
C ARG A 21 -17.85 -12.66 -4.31
N HIS A 22 -16.68 -12.73 -3.69
CA HIS A 22 -16.30 -11.95 -2.52
C HIS A 22 -15.40 -10.74 -2.87
N GLN A 23 -15.37 -10.33 -4.15
CA GLN A 23 -14.52 -9.24 -4.66
C GLN A 23 -13.01 -9.47 -4.48
N ILE A 24 -12.57 -10.73 -4.32
CA ILE A 24 -11.15 -11.08 -4.24
C ILE A 24 -10.66 -11.39 -5.65
N LEU A 25 -10.05 -10.41 -6.32
CA LEU A 25 -9.72 -10.49 -7.75
C LEU A 25 -8.21 -10.55 -8.00
N THR A 26 -7.42 -9.93 -7.14
CA THR A 26 -5.98 -9.79 -7.28
C THR A 26 -5.21 -10.59 -6.22
N CYS A 27 -3.92 -10.85 -6.49
CA CYS A 27 -3.02 -11.44 -5.51
C CYS A 27 -2.96 -10.60 -4.23
N GLN A 28 -3.03 -9.27 -4.34
CA GLN A 28 -3.05 -8.37 -3.19
C GLN A 28 -4.29 -8.59 -2.33
N ASP A 29 -5.48 -8.60 -2.94
CA ASP A 29 -6.74 -8.83 -2.20
C ASP A 29 -6.70 -10.15 -1.43
N PHE A 30 -6.18 -11.20 -2.07
CA PHE A 30 -6.05 -12.53 -1.47
C PHE A 30 -5.04 -12.55 -0.30
N LEU A 31 -3.88 -11.91 -0.47
CA LEU A 31 -2.81 -11.92 0.54
C LEU A 31 -3.07 -10.95 1.70
N CYS A 32 -4.02 -10.02 1.55
CA CYS A 32 -4.48 -9.15 2.63
C CYS A 32 -5.44 -9.85 3.61
N LEU A 33 -5.95 -11.04 3.25
CA LEU A 33 -6.86 -11.81 4.10
C LEU A 33 -6.10 -12.76 5.02
N SER A 34 -6.66 -12.96 6.22
CA SER A 34 -6.17 -13.96 7.14
C SER A 34 -6.47 -15.38 6.63
N PRO A 35 -5.69 -16.40 7.05
CA PRO A 35 -5.96 -17.79 6.70
C PRO A 35 -7.38 -18.23 7.07
N LEU A 36 -7.95 -17.74 8.18
CA LEU A 36 -9.30 -18.10 8.62
C LEU A 36 -10.38 -17.51 7.72
N GLU A 37 -10.21 -16.29 7.23
CA GLU A 37 -11.12 -15.68 6.25
C GLU A 37 -11.06 -16.43 4.93
N LEU A 38 -9.87 -16.79 4.49
CA LEU A 38 -9.68 -17.61 3.29
C LEU A 38 -10.32 -18.99 3.44
N MET A 39 -10.24 -19.62 4.61
CA MET A 39 -10.95 -20.88 4.87
C MET A 39 -12.47 -20.71 4.75
N LYS A 40 -13.03 -19.63 5.31
CA LYS A 40 -14.48 -19.33 5.19
C LYS A 40 -14.91 -19.13 3.74
N VAL A 41 -14.11 -18.41 2.95
CA VAL A 41 -14.45 -18.08 1.54
C VAL A 41 -14.23 -19.27 0.61
N THR A 42 -13.14 -20.00 0.78
CA THR A 42 -12.75 -21.10 -0.12
C THR A 42 -13.42 -22.43 0.26
N GLY A 43 -13.79 -22.60 1.54
CA GLY A 43 -14.27 -23.86 2.09
C GLY A 43 -13.17 -24.92 2.25
N LEU A 44 -11.89 -24.52 2.17
CA LEU A 44 -10.75 -25.42 2.27
C LEU A 44 -10.29 -25.58 3.72
N SER A 45 -9.57 -26.68 3.97
CA SER A 45 -8.85 -26.88 5.24
C SER A 45 -7.72 -25.87 5.38
N TYR A 46 -7.23 -25.68 6.61
CA TYR A 46 -6.08 -24.81 6.88
C TYR A 46 -4.87 -25.16 6.00
N ARG A 47 -4.59 -26.46 5.81
CA ARG A 47 -3.51 -26.94 4.94
C ARG A 47 -3.73 -26.52 3.48
N GLY A 48 -4.94 -26.71 2.95
CA GLY A 48 -5.26 -26.30 1.59
C GLY A 48 -5.10 -24.79 1.38
N VAL A 49 -5.56 -23.99 2.35
CA VAL A 49 -5.36 -22.52 2.32
C VAL A 49 -3.88 -22.15 2.38
N HIS A 50 -3.08 -22.83 3.22
CA HIS A 50 -1.65 -22.57 3.31
C HIS A 50 -0.92 -22.88 1.99
N GLU A 51 -1.26 -24.00 1.33
CA GLU A 51 -0.73 -24.35 0.01
C GLU A 51 -1.08 -23.28 -1.04
N LEU A 52 -2.32 -22.77 -1.02
CA LEU A 52 -2.74 -21.66 -1.89
C LEU A 52 -1.98 -20.37 -1.59
N LEU A 53 -1.79 -20.01 -0.32
CA LEU A 53 -1.01 -18.85 0.09
C LEU A 53 0.42 -18.92 -0.44
N CYS A 54 1.09 -20.08 -0.32
CA CYS A 54 2.42 -20.28 -0.90
C CYS A 54 2.41 -20.10 -2.42
N MET A 55 1.42 -20.65 -3.11
CA MET A 55 1.30 -20.54 -4.57
C MET A 55 1.11 -19.09 -5.02
N VAL A 56 0.13 -18.39 -4.43
CA VAL A 56 -0.17 -16.99 -4.76
C VAL A 56 1.01 -16.09 -4.42
N SER A 57 1.64 -16.27 -3.26
CA SER A 57 2.83 -15.53 -2.83
C SER A 57 3.98 -15.68 -3.83
N ARG A 58 4.32 -16.91 -4.23
CA ARG A 58 5.38 -17.16 -5.23
C ARG A 58 5.07 -16.52 -6.59
N ALA A 59 3.80 -16.44 -6.97
CA ALA A 59 3.38 -15.90 -8.26
C ALA A 59 3.42 -14.37 -8.35
N CYS A 60 3.44 -13.66 -7.21
CA CYS A 60 3.49 -12.20 -7.14
C CYS A 60 4.69 -11.63 -6.39
N ALA A 61 5.51 -12.48 -5.76
CA ALA A 61 6.71 -12.06 -5.05
C ALA A 61 7.61 -11.22 -5.97
N PRO A 62 8.10 -10.06 -5.50
CA PRO A 62 9.09 -9.29 -6.25
C PRO A 62 10.40 -10.08 -6.35
N LYS A 63 11.22 -9.75 -7.35
CA LYS A 63 12.59 -10.29 -7.42
C LYS A 63 13.35 -9.88 -6.16
N MET A 64 14.17 -10.78 -5.62
CA MET A 64 15.05 -10.46 -4.50
C MET A 64 15.97 -9.29 -4.89
N GLN A 65 16.01 -8.28 -4.04
CA GLN A 65 16.79 -7.06 -4.24
C GLN A 65 17.54 -6.73 -2.95
N THR A 66 18.74 -6.16 -3.08
CA THR A 66 19.50 -5.66 -1.93
C THR A 66 18.91 -4.33 -1.46
N ALA A 67 19.12 -3.99 -0.19
CA ALA A 67 18.72 -2.68 0.34
C ALA A 67 19.33 -1.52 -0.47
N TYR A 68 20.58 -1.68 -0.93
CA TYR A 68 21.23 -0.72 -1.81
C TYR A 68 20.52 -0.58 -3.16
N GLY A 69 20.12 -1.69 -3.79
CA GLY A 69 19.38 -1.67 -5.05
C GLY A 69 18.03 -0.96 -4.93
N ILE A 70 17.32 -1.16 -3.80
CA ILE A 70 16.05 -0.46 -3.52
C ILE A 70 16.31 1.05 -3.34
N LYS A 71 17.36 1.44 -2.61
CA LYS A 71 17.73 2.85 -2.42
C LYS A 71 18.05 3.53 -3.75
N ALA A 72 18.84 2.88 -4.60
CA ALA A 72 19.24 3.41 -5.91
C ALA A 72 18.05 3.58 -6.87
N GLN A 73 17.08 2.65 -6.86
CA GLN A 73 15.85 2.77 -7.64
C GLN A 73 14.99 3.94 -7.15
N ARG A 74 14.77 4.04 -5.83
CA ARG A 74 13.99 5.15 -5.25
C ARG A 74 14.59 6.52 -5.50
N SER A 75 15.92 6.63 -5.60
CA SER A 75 16.56 7.90 -5.98
C SER A 75 16.42 8.24 -7.47
N ALA A 76 16.10 7.25 -8.32
CA ALA A 76 15.87 7.45 -9.75
C ALA A 76 14.39 7.66 -10.10
N ASP A 77 13.47 7.20 -9.25
CA ASP A 77 12.03 7.41 -9.41
C ASP A 77 11.65 8.88 -9.11
N PHE A 78 10.84 9.48 -9.98
CA PHE A 78 10.37 10.87 -9.84
C PHE A 78 9.23 11.04 -8.82
N SER A 79 8.85 9.98 -8.09
CA SER A 79 7.80 10.07 -7.07
C SER A 79 8.34 10.76 -5.81
N PRO A 80 7.71 11.84 -5.32
CA PRO A 80 8.18 12.52 -4.13
C PRO A 80 8.06 11.61 -2.90
N ALA A 81 9.17 11.44 -2.17
CA ALA A 81 9.19 10.69 -0.92
C ALA A 81 8.44 11.41 0.22
N PHE A 82 8.32 12.74 0.10
CA PHE A 82 7.70 13.62 1.09
C PHE A 82 6.89 14.72 0.40
N LEU A 83 5.79 15.12 1.02
CA LEU A 83 5.01 16.30 0.65
C LEU A 83 5.37 17.45 1.61
N SER A 84 5.97 18.52 1.09
CA SER A 84 6.33 19.71 1.89
C SER A 84 5.08 20.35 2.50
N THR A 85 5.19 20.79 3.75
CA THR A 85 4.13 21.51 4.45
C THR A 85 4.15 23.01 4.18
N THR A 86 5.16 23.51 3.44
CA THR A 86 5.49 24.93 3.25
C THR A 86 5.84 25.70 4.53
N LEU A 87 5.88 25.01 5.68
CA LEU A 87 6.30 25.53 6.96
C LEU A 87 7.74 25.05 7.21
N SER A 88 8.73 25.91 6.92
CA SER A 88 10.15 25.53 6.90
C SER A 88 10.62 24.81 8.17
N ALA A 89 10.28 25.32 9.36
CA ALA A 89 10.65 24.70 10.63
C ALA A 89 10.03 23.30 10.82
N LEU A 90 8.81 23.09 10.31
CA LEU A 90 8.14 21.80 10.38
C LEU A 90 8.72 20.82 9.35
N ASP A 91 9.01 21.29 8.14
CA ASP A 91 9.64 20.47 7.10
C ASP A 91 11.04 20.04 7.52
N GLU A 92 11.81 20.91 8.18
CA GLU A 92 13.10 20.55 8.77
C GLU A 92 12.95 19.47 9.85
N ALA A 93 11.99 19.65 10.79
CA ALA A 93 11.73 18.65 11.83
C ALA A 93 11.25 17.30 11.27
N LEU A 94 10.54 17.31 10.14
CA LEU A 94 10.04 16.12 9.44
C LEU A 94 11.02 15.59 8.37
N HIS A 95 12.19 16.21 8.20
CA HIS A 95 13.20 15.86 7.19
C HIS A 95 12.68 15.89 5.74
N GLY A 96 11.85 16.89 5.41
CA GLY A 96 11.35 17.13 4.05
C GLY A 96 9.82 17.27 3.93
N GLY A 97 9.09 17.10 5.03
CA GLY A 97 7.63 17.21 5.08
C GLY A 97 6.94 15.89 5.42
N VAL A 98 5.68 15.74 5.03
CA VAL A 98 4.86 14.55 5.35
C VAL A 98 5.29 13.36 4.47
N ALA A 99 5.69 12.25 5.07
CA ALA A 99 6.21 11.08 4.36
C ALA A 99 5.13 10.31 3.58
N CYS A 100 5.33 10.16 2.27
CA CYS A 100 4.44 9.40 1.40
C CYS A 100 4.49 7.89 1.71
N GLY A 101 3.35 7.20 1.61
CA GLY A 101 3.27 5.76 1.90
C GLY A 101 3.31 5.40 3.38
N SER A 102 3.13 6.38 4.27
CA SER A 102 3.01 6.18 5.71
C SER A 102 1.72 6.83 6.25
N LEU A 103 1.33 6.47 7.47
CA LEU A 103 0.27 7.14 8.21
C LEU A 103 0.89 8.18 9.16
N THR A 104 0.53 9.45 8.98
CA THR A 104 0.96 10.54 9.87
C THR A 104 -0.23 11.02 10.70
N GLU A 105 -0.09 11.02 12.02
CA GLU A 105 -1.11 11.50 12.96
C GLU A 105 -0.87 12.96 13.34
N ILE A 106 -1.93 13.77 13.31
CA ILE A 106 -1.91 15.17 13.76
C ILE A 106 -2.75 15.30 15.03
N THR A 107 -2.11 15.57 16.16
CA THR A 107 -2.76 15.63 17.48
C THR A 107 -2.46 16.93 18.21
N GLY A 108 -3.33 17.31 19.16
CA GLY A 108 -3.20 18.54 19.96
C GLY A 108 -4.53 19.07 20.49
N PRO A 109 -4.52 20.06 21.41
CA PRO A 109 -5.73 20.63 22.03
C PRO A 109 -6.73 21.26 21.03
N PRO A 110 -7.99 21.48 21.41
CA PRO A 110 -8.93 22.25 20.60
C PRO A 110 -8.36 23.63 20.23
N GLY A 111 -8.60 24.10 19.01
CA GLY A 111 -8.15 25.43 18.56
C GLY A 111 -6.67 25.53 18.14
N CYS A 112 -5.85 24.49 18.28
CA CYS A 112 -4.42 24.55 17.91
C CYS A 112 -4.13 24.47 16.39
N GLY A 113 -5.15 24.56 15.54
CA GLY A 113 -4.97 24.64 14.08
C GLY A 113 -4.98 23.31 13.29
N LYS A 114 -5.21 22.15 13.91
CA LYS A 114 -5.20 20.83 13.22
C LYS A 114 -6.04 20.78 11.94
N THR A 115 -7.31 21.21 12.02
CA THR A 115 -8.21 21.24 10.86
C THR A 115 -7.73 22.19 9.77
N GLN A 116 -7.18 23.35 10.15
CA GLN A 116 -6.63 24.31 9.21
C GLN A 116 -5.39 23.74 8.51
N PHE A 117 -4.53 23.03 9.24
CA PHE A 117 -3.39 22.31 8.69
C PHE A 117 -3.84 21.24 7.67
N CYS A 118 -4.86 20.42 7.99
CA CYS A 118 -5.37 19.43 7.03
C CYS A 118 -5.95 20.07 5.75
N ILE A 119 -6.65 21.20 5.86
CA ILE A 119 -7.19 21.93 4.70
C ILE A 119 -6.05 22.46 3.83
N MET A 120 -5.03 23.08 4.45
CA MET A 120 -3.83 23.56 3.76
C MET A 120 -3.13 22.41 3.02
N MET A 121 -2.85 21.29 3.72
CA MET A 121 -2.21 20.12 3.10
C MET A 121 -3.03 19.52 1.95
N SER A 122 -4.36 19.58 2.03
CA SER A 122 -5.24 19.11 0.94
C SER A 122 -5.09 19.94 -0.32
N ILE A 123 -4.86 21.26 -0.19
CA ILE A 123 -4.60 22.14 -1.34
C ILE A 123 -3.19 21.86 -1.88
N LEU A 124 -2.17 21.81 -1.01
CA LEU A 124 -0.79 21.54 -1.40
C LEU A 124 -0.65 20.23 -2.18
N ALA A 125 -1.34 19.16 -1.75
CA ALA A 125 -1.35 17.87 -2.42
C ALA A 125 -1.93 17.88 -3.86
N THR A 126 -2.58 18.97 -4.26
CA THR A 126 -3.14 19.14 -5.63
C THR A 126 -2.32 20.08 -6.51
N LEU A 127 -1.34 20.77 -5.94
CA LEU A 127 -0.43 21.61 -6.71
C LEU A 127 0.54 20.74 -7.53
N PRO A 128 1.12 21.26 -8.62
CA PRO A 128 2.23 20.59 -9.28
C PRO A 128 3.54 20.71 -8.49
N THR A 129 4.46 19.78 -8.76
CA THR A 129 5.72 19.62 -7.98
C THR A 129 6.64 20.83 -8.03
N ASN A 130 6.51 21.69 -9.06
CA ASN A 130 7.23 22.94 -9.16
C ASN A 130 6.66 24.08 -8.30
N MET A 131 5.50 23.88 -7.66
CA MET A 131 4.79 24.87 -6.82
C MET A 131 4.61 24.41 -5.37
N GLY A 132 5.32 23.37 -4.93
CA GLY A 132 5.25 22.86 -3.55
C GLY A 132 4.24 21.74 -3.32
N GLY A 133 3.73 21.12 -4.40
CA GLY A 133 3.00 19.84 -4.39
C GLY A 133 3.70 18.78 -5.21
#